data_AF-A0A9J7IXR0-F1
#
_entry.id   AF-A0A9J7IXR0-F1
#
_cell.length_a   1.000
_cell.length_b   1.000
_cell.length_c   1.000
_cell.angle_alpha   90.00
_cell.angle_beta   90.00
_cell.angle_gamma   90.00
#
_symmetry.space_group_name_H-M   'P 1'
#
loop_
_entity.id
_entity.type
_entity.pdbx_description
1 polymer ?
#
loop_
_entity_poly.entity_id
_entity_poly.type
_entity_poly.pdbx_seq_one_letter_code
_entity_poly.pdbx_strand_id
1 'polypeptide(L)'
;MKQIWQCLFSPRLYKVYRDGPKDSVYQPVGYEKWGDKIIITAHALLNISLYTSPFICFYIYKRGYMSFDEVKSMGRLFGGLSCLIAFSFLIRAYGRSLNPKYMQFVNTITNKMTDKQGYLTDLRKYDFDIKAWPVTFSVASKDGLKWYQHHPFRYCSNPELRFYKRIPLQILAFAAVHTFGLRLIYPGSLTVVNSLLFLTGAALLQGRTTLVENHNGKRARIGTADGNTIDTMFVDNRTRSLKGKILVVCCEGNSGFYEIGIMTTPMKCGYSALGWNHPGFAGSSGLPYPSQEHNAMDAVMQYAINELGFRPDNIVLFGWSIGGYTATWAAVNYPVGALILDATFDDLLPLAQNQMPPSWSLLVKEVIRSYVDLNIADLITKYNGPVKIIRRTEDEIISLRLNSEKQGILSTNRGNDLLLKVIDNRHPKALEDPYVRVALIKLLALMDLQRNILDRNEIEEYERSLLPLIGKYLHDYRSSHCTPLPESDFVVVMQRLEALKQE
;
A
#
# COMPACT_ATOMS: atom_id res chain seq x y z
N MET A 1 26.28 -11.44 -32.01
CA MET A 1 26.84 -11.71 -30.65
C MET A 1 26.53 -10.58 -29.67
N LYS A 2 27.00 -9.34 -29.87
CA LYS A 2 26.76 -8.21 -28.94
C LYS A 2 25.27 -7.95 -28.62
N GLN A 3 24.40 -7.94 -29.64
CA GLN A 3 22.95 -7.72 -29.45
C GLN A 3 22.27 -8.84 -28.66
N ILE A 4 22.59 -10.11 -28.94
CA ILE A 4 22.07 -11.27 -28.19
C ILE A 4 22.49 -11.18 -26.72
N TRP A 5 23.74 -10.81 -26.46
CA TRP A 5 24.25 -10.62 -25.10
C TRP A 5 23.51 -9.51 -24.36
N GLN A 6 23.21 -8.39 -25.02
CA GLN A 6 22.38 -7.31 -24.46
C GLN A 6 20.95 -7.81 -24.14
N CYS A 7 20.33 -8.58 -25.04
CA CYS A 7 19.00 -9.14 -24.84
C CYS A 7 18.90 -10.20 -23.72
N LEU A 8 20.02 -10.82 -23.35
CA LEU A 8 20.07 -11.82 -22.29
C LEU A 8 19.80 -11.20 -20.92
N PHE A 9 20.36 -10.01 -20.68
CA PHE A 9 20.26 -9.29 -19.41
C PHE A 9 19.23 -8.15 -19.44
N SER A 10 18.52 -7.96 -20.55
CA SER A 10 17.52 -6.91 -20.68
C SER A 10 16.20 -7.27 -19.97
N PRO A 11 15.51 -6.26 -19.40
CA PRO A 11 14.25 -6.44 -18.69
C PRO A 11 13.14 -6.97 -19.60
N ARG A 12 12.10 -7.56 -19.01
CA ARG A 12 10.89 -7.91 -19.74
C ARG A 12 10.16 -6.63 -20.16
N LEU A 13 9.74 -6.59 -21.43
CA LEU A 13 8.86 -5.57 -21.97
C LEU A 13 7.40 -6.06 -21.86
N TYR A 14 6.54 -5.24 -21.28
CA TYR A 14 5.12 -5.52 -21.13
C TYR A 14 4.28 -4.84 -22.21
N LYS A 15 4.55 -3.57 -22.51
CA LYS A 15 3.76 -2.81 -23.48
C LYS A 15 4.60 -1.71 -24.12
N VAL A 16 4.27 -1.39 -25.37
CA VAL A 16 4.64 -0.13 -26.02
C VAL A 16 3.40 0.73 -26.04
N TYR A 17 3.41 1.87 -25.35
CA TYR A 17 2.25 2.74 -25.25
C TYR A 17 1.99 3.45 -26.58
N ARG A 18 0.70 3.65 -26.90
CA ARG A 18 0.24 4.33 -28.14
C ARG A 18 0.69 3.66 -29.44
N ASP A 19 1.09 2.39 -29.38
CA ASP A 19 1.46 1.55 -30.52
C ASP A 19 0.33 0.54 -30.79
N GLY A 20 -0.71 0.99 -31.49
CA GLY A 20 -1.91 0.21 -31.83
C GLY A 20 -3.07 0.35 -30.83
N PRO A 21 -4.01 -0.62 -30.79
CA PRO A 21 -5.15 -0.61 -29.87
C PRO A 21 -4.74 -0.56 -28.40
N LYS A 22 -5.54 0.07 -27.53
CA LYS A 22 -5.19 0.25 -26.10
C LYS A 22 -4.95 -1.07 -25.35
N ASP A 23 -5.62 -2.13 -25.74
CA ASP A 23 -5.46 -3.47 -25.14
C ASP A 23 -4.26 -4.25 -25.72
N SER A 24 -3.48 -3.66 -26.63
CA SER A 24 -2.30 -4.31 -27.21
C SER A 24 -1.20 -4.46 -26.17
N VAL A 25 -0.95 -5.69 -25.72
CA VAL A 25 0.21 -6.05 -24.89
C VAL A 25 1.34 -6.51 -25.79
N TYR A 26 2.60 -6.31 -25.39
CA TYR A 26 3.75 -6.89 -26.10
C TYR A 26 3.62 -8.42 -26.12
N GLN A 27 3.51 -8.99 -27.31
CA GLN A 27 3.41 -10.43 -27.50
C GLN A 27 4.78 -10.99 -27.93
N PRO A 28 5.44 -11.80 -27.09
CA PRO A 28 6.65 -12.51 -27.51
C PRO A 28 6.29 -13.52 -28.60
N VAL A 29 7.12 -13.61 -29.64
CA VAL A 29 6.91 -14.51 -30.79
C VAL A 29 8.04 -15.54 -30.91
N GLY A 30 7.73 -16.68 -31.54
CA GLY A 30 8.71 -17.74 -31.85
C GLY A 30 9.51 -18.21 -30.63
N TYR A 31 10.84 -18.07 -30.73
CA TYR A 31 11.80 -18.49 -29.70
C TYR A 31 11.64 -17.76 -28.36
N GLU A 32 11.26 -16.47 -28.38
CA GLU A 32 11.06 -15.72 -27.15
C GLU A 32 9.92 -16.33 -26.32
N LYS A 33 8.79 -16.64 -26.96
CA LYS A 33 7.61 -17.21 -26.32
C LYS A 33 7.91 -18.55 -25.66
N TRP A 34 8.69 -19.40 -26.35
CA TRP A 34 9.08 -20.71 -25.82
C TRP A 34 9.98 -20.57 -24.59
N GLY A 35 11.02 -19.74 -24.67
CA GLY A 35 11.93 -19.50 -23.55
C GLY A 35 11.22 -18.87 -22.35
N ASP A 36 10.35 -17.88 -22.57
CA ASP A 36 9.57 -17.26 -21.50
C ASP A 36 8.62 -18.25 -20.82
N LYS A 37 7.97 -19.17 -21.57
CA LYS A 37 7.08 -20.17 -20.98
C LYS A 37 7.81 -21.05 -19.97
N ILE A 38 9.02 -21.51 -20.30
CA ILE A 38 9.82 -22.35 -19.41
C ILE A 38 10.28 -21.54 -18.19
N ILE A 39 10.79 -20.33 -18.40
CA ILE A 39 11.29 -19.47 -17.31
C ILE A 39 10.17 -19.11 -16.34
N ILE A 40 8.99 -18.72 -16.84
CA ILE A 40 7.82 -18.39 -16.02
C ILE A 40 7.37 -19.62 -15.22
N THR A 41 7.32 -20.80 -15.85
CA THR A 41 6.93 -22.05 -15.18
C THR A 41 7.92 -22.41 -14.07
N ALA A 42 9.23 -22.33 -14.35
CA ALA A 42 10.27 -22.59 -13.35
C ALA A 42 10.18 -21.60 -12.18
N HIS A 43 9.96 -20.31 -12.45
CA HIS A 43 9.79 -19.30 -11.43
C HIS A 43 8.53 -19.53 -10.57
N ALA A 44 7.40 -19.92 -11.19
CA ALA A 44 6.18 -20.26 -10.46
C ALA A 44 6.39 -21.48 -9.54
N LEU A 45 7.04 -22.53 -10.05
CA LEU A 45 7.39 -23.71 -9.26
C LEU A 45 8.30 -23.37 -8.09
N LEU A 46 9.37 -22.60 -8.30
CA LEU A 46 10.28 -22.18 -7.22
C LEU A 46 9.54 -21.39 -6.13
N ASN A 47 8.65 -20.48 -6.50
CA ASN A 47 7.85 -19.73 -5.52
C ASN A 47 6.90 -20.65 -4.75
N ILE A 48 6.17 -21.55 -5.42
CA ILE A 48 5.29 -22.52 -4.73
C ILE A 48 6.12 -23.46 -3.83
N SER A 49 7.28 -23.90 -4.30
CA SER A 49 8.23 -24.73 -3.55
C SER A 49 8.73 -24.03 -2.29
N LEU A 50 8.95 -22.71 -2.32
CA LEU A 50 9.32 -21.95 -1.13
C LEU A 50 8.28 -22.12 -0.01
N TYR A 51 6.99 -21.96 -0.34
CA TYR A 51 5.89 -22.07 0.63
C TYR A 51 5.58 -23.51 1.04
N THR A 52 5.82 -24.48 0.16
CA THR A 52 5.62 -25.91 0.45
C THR A 52 6.86 -26.60 1.02
N SER A 53 8.00 -25.89 1.08
CA SER A 53 9.29 -26.44 1.51
C SER A 53 9.28 -27.10 2.89
N PRO A 54 8.58 -26.61 3.93
CA PRO A 54 8.56 -27.31 5.23
C PRO A 54 7.93 -28.69 5.13
N PHE A 55 6.87 -28.84 4.31
CA PHE A 55 6.20 -30.12 4.08
C PHE A 55 7.05 -31.06 3.23
N ILE A 56 7.71 -30.53 2.20
CA ILE A 56 8.63 -31.29 1.34
C ILE A 56 9.83 -31.79 2.16
N CYS A 57 10.46 -30.92 2.95
CA CYS A 57 11.57 -31.29 3.82
C CYS A 57 11.16 -32.35 4.85
N PHE A 58 10.00 -32.20 5.48
CA PHE A 58 9.46 -33.20 6.41
C PHE A 58 9.19 -34.54 5.72
N TYR A 59 8.64 -34.52 4.50
CA TYR A 59 8.41 -35.72 3.70
C TYR A 59 9.72 -36.43 3.34
N ILE A 60 10.73 -35.69 2.87
CA ILE A 60 12.08 -36.19 2.55
C ILE A 60 12.72 -36.83 3.77
N TYR A 61 12.66 -36.15 4.92
CA TYR A 61 13.17 -36.66 6.18
C TYR A 61 12.47 -37.96 6.61
N LYS A 62 11.13 -37.98 6.61
CA LYS A 62 10.33 -39.15 7.04
C LYS A 62 10.57 -40.38 6.14
N ARG A 63 10.82 -40.17 4.85
CA ARG A 63 11.07 -41.25 3.88
C ARG A 63 12.52 -41.72 3.84
N GLY A 64 13.44 -41.04 4.52
CA GLY A 64 14.85 -41.41 4.55
C GLY A 64 15.58 -41.14 3.22
N TYR A 65 15.10 -40.19 2.41
CA TYR A 65 15.67 -39.81 1.10
C TYR A 65 17.02 -39.07 1.19
N MET A 66 17.91 -39.52 2.08
CA MET A 66 19.24 -38.93 2.35
C MET A 66 20.36 -39.93 2.03
N SER A 67 20.08 -40.99 1.26
CA SER A 67 21.12 -41.92 0.80
C SER A 67 21.95 -41.29 -0.33
N PHE A 68 23.21 -41.73 -0.46
CA PHE A 68 24.15 -41.18 -1.44
C PHE A 68 23.65 -41.31 -2.90
N ASP A 69 23.00 -42.44 -3.23
CA ASP A 69 22.48 -42.69 -4.59
C ASP A 69 21.27 -41.82 -4.95
N GLU A 70 20.42 -41.52 -3.97
CA GLU A 70 19.27 -40.62 -4.14
C GLU A 70 19.72 -39.17 -4.30
N VAL A 71 20.69 -38.72 -3.49
CA VAL A 71 21.31 -37.39 -3.62
C VAL A 71 21.96 -37.23 -4.99
N LYS A 72 22.66 -38.26 -5.49
CA LYS A 72 23.24 -38.27 -6.84
C LYS A 72 22.18 -38.17 -7.94
N SER A 73 21.06 -38.87 -7.77
CA SER A 73 19.93 -38.83 -8.71
C SER A 73 19.22 -37.47 -8.71
N MET A 74 18.99 -36.89 -7.53
CA MET A 74 18.50 -35.52 -7.37
C MET A 74 19.46 -34.51 -8.01
N GLY A 75 20.77 -34.66 -7.80
CA GLY A 75 21.79 -33.81 -8.41
C GLY A 75 21.73 -33.81 -9.94
N ARG A 76 21.54 -34.97 -10.57
CA ARG A 76 21.34 -35.08 -12.02
C ARG A 76 20.06 -34.38 -12.49
N LEU A 77 18.96 -34.53 -11.74
CA LEU A 77 17.68 -33.89 -12.05
C LEU A 77 17.78 -32.36 -11.97
N PHE A 78 18.33 -31.82 -10.87
CA PHE A 78 18.54 -30.38 -10.71
C PHE A 78 19.56 -29.83 -11.71
N GLY A 79 20.61 -30.59 -12.04
CA GLY A 79 21.56 -30.25 -13.10
C GLY A 79 20.89 -30.14 -14.47
N GLY A 80 20.10 -31.15 -14.85
CA GLY A 80 19.32 -31.14 -16.10
C GLY A 80 18.33 -29.98 -16.17
N LEU A 81 17.59 -29.72 -15.09
CA LEU A 81 16.67 -28.59 -14.99
C LEU A 81 17.41 -27.24 -15.10
N SER A 82 18.58 -27.12 -14.47
CA SER A 82 19.42 -25.92 -14.56
C SER A 82 19.90 -25.67 -15.99
N CYS A 83 20.35 -26.71 -16.69
CA CYS A 83 20.72 -26.63 -18.10
C CYS A 83 19.55 -26.22 -18.98
N LEU A 84 18.36 -26.78 -18.75
CA LEU A 84 17.13 -26.42 -19.47
C LEU A 84 16.77 -24.94 -19.27
N ILE A 85 16.84 -24.45 -18.03
CA ILE A 85 16.58 -23.04 -17.70
C ILE A 85 17.62 -22.14 -18.37
N ALA A 86 18.91 -22.46 -18.27
CA ALA A 86 20.00 -21.69 -18.89
C ALA A 86 19.83 -21.61 -20.42
N PHE A 87 19.53 -22.74 -21.06
CA PHE A 87 19.24 -22.80 -22.49
C PHE A 87 18.00 -21.98 -22.87
N SER A 88 16.96 -21.98 -22.03
CA SER A 88 15.76 -21.18 -22.24
C SER A 88 16.05 -19.68 -22.21
N PHE A 89 16.95 -19.22 -21.33
CA PHE A 89 17.42 -17.83 -21.33
C PHE A 89 18.15 -17.45 -22.63
N LEU A 90 19.01 -18.33 -23.14
CA LEU A 90 19.74 -18.11 -24.40
C LEU A 90 18.81 -18.06 -25.62
N ILE A 91 17.88 -19.02 -25.74
CA ILE A 91 16.88 -19.02 -26.81
C ILE A 91 15.99 -17.78 -26.73
N ARG A 92 15.58 -17.38 -25.53
CA ARG A 92 14.81 -16.15 -25.34
C ARG A 92 15.58 -14.92 -25.81
N ALA A 93 16.85 -14.80 -25.43
CA ALA A 93 17.71 -13.70 -25.84
C ALA A 93 17.87 -13.63 -27.36
N TYR A 94 18.02 -14.80 -28.01
CA TYR A 94 18.05 -14.88 -29.47
C TYR A 94 16.73 -14.42 -30.10
N GLY A 95 15.58 -14.91 -29.62
CA GLY A 95 14.26 -14.47 -30.09
C GLY A 95 14.03 -12.96 -29.95
N ARG A 96 14.43 -12.39 -28.81
CA ARG A 96 14.39 -10.94 -28.56
C ARG A 96 15.23 -10.13 -29.53
N SER A 97 16.42 -10.63 -29.88
CA SER A 97 17.33 -9.94 -30.81
C SER A 97 16.79 -9.84 -32.23
N LEU A 98 15.87 -10.73 -32.61
CA LEU A 98 15.19 -10.73 -33.90
C LEU A 98 13.95 -9.83 -33.92
N ASN A 99 13.43 -9.41 -32.76
CA ASN A 99 12.24 -8.57 -32.69
C ASN A 99 12.60 -7.07 -32.77
N PRO A 100 12.23 -6.36 -33.84
CA PRO A 100 12.61 -4.96 -34.03
C PRO A 100 12.02 -4.03 -32.95
N LYS A 101 10.78 -4.27 -32.49
CA LYS A 101 10.16 -3.48 -31.42
C LYS A 101 10.92 -3.63 -30.11
N TYR A 102 11.30 -4.86 -29.78
CA TYR A 102 12.10 -5.13 -28.57
C TYR A 102 13.50 -4.52 -28.67
N MET A 103 14.14 -4.58 -29.85
CA MET A 103 15.45 -3.97 -30.06
C MET A 103 15.43 -2.45 -29.94
N GLN A 104 14.38 -1.77 -30.42
CA GLN A 104 14.20 -0.33 -30.20
C GLN A 104 14.12 0.01 -28.71
N PHE A 105 13.36 -0.80 -27.95
CA PHE A 105 13.27 -0.68 -26.51
C PHE A 105 14.64 -0.87 -25.81
N VAL A 106 15.37 -1.94 -26.14
CA VAL A 106 16.70 -2.21 -25.56
C VAL A 106 17.68 -1.09 -25.87
N ASN A 107 17.66 -0.57 -27.11
CA ASN A 107 18.49 0.57 -27.51
C ASN A 107 18.13 1.81 -26.68
N THR A 108 16.84 2.07 -26.44
CA THR A 108 16.38 3.20 -25.62
C THR A 108 16.91 3.10 -24.19
N ILE A 109 16.84 1.93 -23.55
CA ILE A 109 17.36 1.75 -22.18
C ILE A 109 18.88 1.88 -22.12
N THR A 110 19.58 1.29 -23.10
CA THR A 110 21.05 1.17 -23.09
C THR A 110 21.73 2.50 -23.44
N ASN A 111 21.17 3.24 -24.40
CA ASN A 111 21.71 4.52 -24.85
C ASN A 111 21.18 5.64 -23.94
N LYS A 112 21.73 5.73 -22.74
CA LYS A 112 21.45 6.84 -21.82
C LYS A 112 21.80 8.16 -22.50
N MET A 113 20.80 9.00 -22.73
CA MET A 113 21.02 10.33 -23.30
C MET A 113 21.66 11.26 -22.27
N THR A 114 22.42 12.25 -22.73
CA THR A 114 22.97 13.31 -21.88
C THR A 114 21.86 14.15 -21.23
N ASP A 115 20.72 14.30 -21.93
CA ASP A 115 19.51 14.93 -21.40
C ASP A 115 18.64 13.92 -20.62
N LYS A 116 18.52 14.13 -19.31
CA LYS A 116 17.70 13.32 -18.40
C LYS A 116 16.21 13.39 -18.78
N GLN A 117 15.69 14.54 -19.20
CA GLN A 117 14.26 14.71 -19.47
C GLN A 117 13.85 14.04 -20.78
N GLY A 118 14.63 14.21 -21.84
CA GLY A 118 14.48 13.48 -23.11
C GLY A 118 14.54 11.96 -22.89
N TYR A 119 15.55 11.47 -22.17
CA TYR A 119 15.69 10.05 -21.85
C TYR A 119 14.46 9.47 -21.12
N LEU A 120 13.96 10.18 -20.09
CA LEU A 120 12.77 9.73 -19.37
C LEU A 120 11.50 9.81 -20.22
N THR A 121 11.41 10.76 -21.14
CA THR A 121 10.27 10.86 -22.07
C THR A 121 10.25 9.68 -23.04
N ASP A 122 11.42 9.27 -23.54
CA ASP A 122 11.53 8.09 -24.40
C ASP A 122 11.31 6.79 -23.65
N LEU A 123 11.82 6.65 -22.41
CA LEU A 123 11.55 5.48 -21.58
C LEU A 123 10.06 5.30 -21.28
N ARG A 124 9.31 6.39 -21.07
CA ARG A 124 7.87 6.37 -20.81
C ARG A 124 7.03 5.92 -21.99
N LYS A 125 7.61 5.70 -23.17
CA LYS A 125 6.94 5.00 -24.28
C LYS A 125 6.76 3.50 -24.02
N TYR A 126 7.45 2.96 -23.02
CA TYR A 126 7.49 1.53 -22.73
C TYR A 126 7.03 1.23 -21.29
N ASP A 127 6.29 0.15 -21.10
CA ASP A 127 6.07 -0.49 -19.80
C ASP A 127 6.95 -1.72 -19.70
N PHE A 128 7.77 -1.82 -18.67
CA PHE A 128 8.76 -2.88 -18.49
C PHE A 128 9.07 -3.10 -16.99
N ASP A 129 9.92 -4.09 -16.70
CA ASP A 129 10.34 -4.38 -15.33
C ASP A 129 10.91 -3.14 -14.63
N ILE A 130 10.23 -2.70 -13.57
CA ILE A 130 10.60 -1.50 -12.81
C ILE A 130 12.01 -1.57 -12.21
N LYS A 131 12.56 -2.78 -12.00
CA LYS A 131 13.94 -2.95 -11.52
C LYS A 131 14.96 -2.36 -12.48
N ALA A 132 14.66 -2.33 -13.79
CA ALA A 132 15.48 -1.69 -14.80
C ALA A 132 15.15 -0.20 -15.01
N TRP A 133 14.08 0.29 -14.39
CA TRP A 133 13.73 1.71 -14.42
C TRP A 133 14.76 2.51 -13.61
N PRO A 134 15.32 3.61 -14.17
CA PRO A 134 16.28 4.44 -13.45
C PRO A 134 15.63 5.10 -12.24
N VAL A 135 16.34 5.18 -11.12
CA VAL A 135 15.87 5.96 -9.97
C VAL A 135 15.85 7.43 -10.38
N THR A 136 14.66 8.01 -10.46
CA THR A 136 14.43 9.35 -11.00
C THR A 136 14.65 10.45 -9.96
N PHE A 137 14.40 10.13 -8.71
CA PHE A 137 14.55 10.95 -7.52
C PHE A 137 14.98 10.05 -6.37
N SER A 138 15.82 10.54 -5.45
CA SER A 138 16.22 9.79 -4.26
C SER A 138 16.37 10.73 -3.09
N VAL A 139 15.85 10.30 -1.94
CA VAL A 139 16.16 10.94 -0.67
C VAL A 139 17.59 10.58 -0.26
N ALA A 140 18.26 11.49 0.45
CA ALA A 140 19.57 11.23 1.03
C ALA A 140 19.50 10.01 1.95
N SER A 141 20.47 9.10 1.81
CA SER A 141 20.51 7.91 2.65
C SER A 141 20.75 8.31 4.11
N LYS A 142 19.98 7.71 5.01
CA LYS A 142 20.26 7.73 6.44
C LYS A 142 20.88 6.37 6.78
N ASP A 143 21.96 6.37 7.54
CA ASP A 143 22.50 5.13 8.11
C ASP A 143 21.39 4.47 8.94
N GLY A 144 20.79 3.43 8.37
CA GLY A 144 19.74 2.68 9.03
C GLY A 144 20.31 1.97 10.25
N LEU A 145 19.62 2.10 11.38
CA LEU A 145 19.90 1.24 12.53
C LEU A 145 19.72 -0.20 12.09
N LYS A 146 20.75 -1.03 12.28
CA LYS A 146 20.67 -2.46 12.00
C LYS A 146 19.64 -3.10 12.92
N TRP A 147 18.97 -4.17 12.47
CA TRP A 147 17.86 -4.79 13.20
C TRP A 147 18.17 -5.12 14.68
N TYR A 148 19.41 -5.49 15.00
CA TYR A 148 19.84 -5.80 16.36
C TYR A 148 19.98 -4.56 17.26
N GLN A 149 20.19 -3.38 16.67
CA GLN A 149 20.25 -2.10 17.37
C GLN A 149 18.87 -1.62 17.82
N HIS A 150 17.79 -2.21 17.28
CA HIS A 150 16.43 -1.99 17.76
C HIS A 150 16.11 -2.75 19.06
N HIS A 151 17.03 -3.58 19.57
CA HIS A 151 16.85 -4.38 20.78
C HIS A 151 15.45 -5.04 20.88
N PRO A 152 15.11 -5.98 19.97
CA PRO A 152 13.73 -6.48 19.80
C PRO A 152 13.13 -7.16 21.05
N PHE A 153 13.96 -7.51 22.03
CA PHE A 153 13.55 -8.14 23.29
C PHE A 153 13.56 -7.20 24.50
N ARG A 154 13.97 -5.93 24.33
CA ARG A 154 14.12 -4.97 25.44
C ARG A 154 12.78 -4.54 26.02
N TYR A 155 11.76 -4.41 25.18
CA TYR A 155 10.43 -3.99 25.58
C TYR A 155 9.45 -5.15 25.35
N CYS A 156 8.65 -5.47 26.38
CA CYS A 156 7.59 -6.45 26.28
C CYS A 156 6.26 -5.72 26.47
N SER A 157 5.36 -5.91 25.51
CA SER A 157 4.04 -5.27 25.48
C SER A 157 3.05 -5.90 26.48
N ASN A 158 3.52 -6.89 27.23
CA ASN A 158 2.80 -7.61 28.27
C ASN A 158 3.59 -7.58 29.60
N PRO A 159 3.79 -6.40 30.21
CA PRO A 159 4.59 -6.24 31.43
C PRO A 159 3.97 -6.95 32.65
N GLU A 160 2.68 -7.28 32.60
CA GLU A 160 2.00 -8.01 33.68
C GLU A 160 2.47 -9.48 33.80
N LEU A 161 3.03 -10.05 32.72
CA LEU A 161 3.47 -11.43 32.70
C LEU A 161 4.76 -11.61 33.50
N ARG A 162 4.98 -12.80 34.07
CA ARG A 162 6.27 -13.14 34.71
C ARG A 162 7.37 -13.29 33.66
N PHE A 163 8.61 -12.98 34.04
CA PHE A 163 9.79 -12.95 33.14
C PHE A 163 9.93 -14.22 32.28
N TYR A 164 9.79 -15.41 32.86
CA TYR A 164 9.89 -16.69 32.14
C TYR A 164 8.82 -16.93 31.08
N LYS A 165 7.68 -16.19 31.12
CA LYS A 165 6.66 -16.21 30.06
C LYS A 165 6.88 -15.15 28.99
N ARG A 166 7.56 -14.04 29.33
CA ARG A 166 7.82 -12.93 28.40
C ARG A 166 8.80 -13.34 27.31
N ILE A 167 9.91 -13.99 27.67
CA ILE A 167 10.94 -14.38 26.69
C ILE A 167 10.38 -15.29 25.59
N PRO A 168 9.71 -16.42 25.90
CA PRO A 168 9.13 -17.27 24.85
C PRO A 168 8.11 -16.52 23.98
N LEU A 169 7.28 -15.67 24.60
CA LEU A 169 6.29 -14.86 23.87
C LEU A 169 6.96 -13.90 22.88
N GLN A 170 8.01 -13.20 23.29
CA GLN A 170 8.73 -12.28 22.41
C GLN A 170 9.48 -13.03 21.28
N ILE A 171 10.04 -14.21 21.56
CA ILE A 171 10.64 -15.07 20.52
C ILE A 171 9.57 -15.50 19.51
N LEU A 172 8.41 -15.94 19.99
CA LEU A 172 7.28 -16.30 19.13
C LEU A 172 6.78 -15.11 18.31
N ALA A 173 6.69 -13.92 18.91
CA ALA A 173 6.29 -12.69 18.22
C ALA A 173 7.30 -12.31 17.14
N PHE A 174 8.60 -12.39 17.45
CA PHE A 174 9.69 -12.15 16.50
C PHE A 174 9.60 -13.12 15.32
N ALA A 175 9.43 -14.42 15.60
CA ALA A 175 9.28 -15.43 14.55
C ALA A 175 8.02 -15.18 13.72
N ALA A 176 6.89 -14.90 14.36
CA ALA A 176 5.61 -14.66 13.69
C ALA A 176 5.69 -13.46 12.74
N VAL A 177 6.19 -12.30 13.20
CA VAL A 177 6.20 -11.09 12.37
C VAL A 177 7.12 -11.23 11.14
N HIS A 178 8.27 -11.89 11.27
CA HIS A 178 9.23 -12.06 10.17
C HIS A 178 8.84 -13.16 9.18
N THR A 179 7.95 -14.08 9.55
CA THR A 179 7.50 -15.19 8.70
C THR A 179 6.17 -14.89 8.02
N PHE A 180 5.08 -14.74 8.79
CA PHE A 180 3.73 -14.61 8.24
C PHE A 180 2.96 -13.38 8.75
N GLY A 181 3.23 -12.89 9.96
CA GLY A 181 2.46 -11.85 10.64
C GLY A 181 2.38 -10.55 9.83
N LEU A 182 3.53 -10.03 9.36
CA LEU A 182 3.53 -8.83 8.52
C LEU A 182 2.76 -9.01 7.21
N ARG A 183 2.82 -10.22 6.63
CA ARG A 183 2.12 -10.56 5.37
C ARG A 183 0.61 -10.74 5.56
N LEU A 184 0.14 -11.07 6.75
CA LEU A 184 -1.29 -11.06 7.07
C LEU A 184 -1.81 -9.63 7.24
N ILE A 185 -1.01 -8.74 7.83
CA ILE A 185 -1.37 -7.32 7.98
C ILE A 185 -1.38 -6.64 6.60
N TYR A 186 -0.39 -6.93 5.76
CA TYR A 186 -0.24 -6.42 4.39
C TYR A 186 -0.21 -7.54 3.33
N PRO A 187 -1.37 -8.14 2.98
CA PRO A 187 -1.44 -9.21 1.99
C PRO A 187 -0.93 -8.79 0.61
N GLY A 188 -1.02 -7.50 0.24
CA GLY A 188 -0.47 -6.97 -1.01
C GLY A 188 1.05 -7.12 -1.16
N SER A 189 1.78 -7.37 -0.06
CA SER A 189 3.22 -7.64 -0.08
C SER A 189 3.58 -9.10 -0.43
N LEU A 190 2.61 -10.01 -0.42
CA LEU A 190 2.84 -11.41 -0.72
C LEU A 190 3.30 -11.58 -2.17
N THR A 191 4.47 -12.21 -2.37
CA THR A 191 4.99 -12.48 -3.72
C THR A 191 4.04 -13.36 -4.52
N VAL A 192 3.24 -14.23 -3.90
CA VAL A 192 2.21 -15.02 -4.59
C VAL A 192 1.02 -14.17 -4.99
N VAL A 193 0.57 -13.21 -4.17
CA VAL A 193 -0.53 -12.30 -4.53
C VAL A 193 -0.06 -11.36 -5.63
N ASN A 194 1.12 -10.76 -5.46
CA ASN A 194 1.80 -10.00 -6.50
C ASN A 194 1.94 -10.84 -7.76
N SER A 195 2.51 -12.06 -7.69
CA SER A 195 2.68 -12.93 -8.85
C SER A 195 1.36 -13.39 -9.43
N LEU A 196 0.30 -13.62 -8.66
CA LEU A 196 -1.01 -14.02 -9.17
C LEU A 196 -1.65 -12.84 -9.90
N LEU A 197 -1.69 -11.65 -9.28
CA LEU A 197 -2.14 -10.41 -9.92
C LEU A 197 -1.30 -10.04 -11.15
N PHE A 198 -0.04 -10.50 -11.21
CA PHE A 198 0.90 -10.24 -12.31
C PHE A 198 0.91 -11.37 -13.37
N LEU A 199 0.59 -12.62 -13.00
CA LEU A 199 0.40 -13.78 -13.87
C LEU A 199 -1.00 -13.72 -14.52
N THR A 200 -2.00 -13.23 -13.79
CA THR A 200 -3.28 -12.72 -14.31
C THR A 200 -3.20 -11.24 -14.70
N GLY A 201 -1.97 -10.74 -14.92
CA GLY A 201 -1.45 -9.37 -15.13
C GLY A 201 -2.25 -8.36 -15.93
N ALA A 202 -3.41 -8.71 -16.47
CA ALA A 202 -4.37 -7.80 -17.05
C ALA A 202 -4.75 -6.67 -16.08
N ALA A 203 -5.10 -6.92 -14.82
CA ALA A 203 -5.70 -5.86 -13.99
C ALA A 203 -4.74 -4.68 -13.69
N LEU A 204 -3.56 -4.95 -13.11
CA LEU A 204 -2.59 -3.88 -12.78
C LEU A 204 -1.99 -3.25 -14.05
N LEU A 205 -1.66 -4.07 -15.07
CA LEU A 205 -1.16 -3.53 -16.34
C LEU A 205 -2.22 -2.69 -17.06
N GLN A 206 -3.48 -3.10 -17.05
CA GLN A 206 -4.59 -2.36 -17.66
C GLN A 206 -4.87 -1.07 -16.88
N GLY A 207 -4.86 -1.12 -15.55
CA GLY A 207 -4.98 0.05 -14.69
C GLY A 207 -3.88 1.07 -14.99
N ARG A 208 -2.62 0.61 -15.01
CA ARG A 208 -1.48 1.45 -15.40
C ARG A 208 -1.60 1.98 -16.83
N THR A 209 -2.00 1.16 -17.78
CA THR A 209 -2.22 1.55 -19.17
C THR A 209 -3.30 2.63 -19.28
N THR A 210 -4.39 2.50 -18.52
CA THR A 210 -5.46 3.49 -18.45
C THR A 210 -4.95 4.82 -17.88
N LEU A 211 -4.11 4.78 -16.85
CA LEU A 211 -3.50 5.99 -16.28
C LEU A 211 -2.55 6.66 -17.29
N VAL A 212 -1.70 5.90 -17.96
CA VAL A 212 -0.71 6.44 -18.92
C VAL A 212 -1.37 6.94 -20.21
N GLU A 213 -2.21 6.12 -20.86
CA GLU A 213 -2.75 6.44 -22.18
C GLU A 213 -3.95 7.39 -22.13
N ASN A 214 -4.85 7.27 -21.15
CA ASN A 214 -6.03 8.14 -21.09
C ASN A 214 -5.75 9.42 -20.30
N HIS A 215 -4.87 9.35 -19.30
CA HIS A 215 -4.66 10.46 -18.35
C HIS A 215 -3.27 11.07 -18.42
N ASN A 216 -2.41 10.65 -19.36
CA ASN A 216 -1.02 11.11 -19.47
C ASN A 216 -0.23 10.91 -18.16
N GLY A 217 -0.51 9.81 -17.46
CA GLY A 217 0.20 9.43 -16.24
C GLY A 217 1.69 9.26 -16.49
N LYS A 218 2.50 9.78 -15.56
CA LYS A 218 3.95 9.72 -15.55
C LYS A 218 4.39 8.78 -14.43
N ARG A 219 4.80 7.57 -14.80
CA ARG A 219 5.41 6.62 -13.86
C ARG A 219 6.81 7.08 -13.47
N ALA A 220 7.17 6.86 -12.21
CA ALA A 220 8.50 7.13 -11.69
C ALA A 220 8.90 6.12 -10.62
N ARG A 221 10.20 5.79 -10.59
CA ARG A 221 10.83 5.03 -9.51
C ARG A 221 11.61 6.00 -8.63
N ILE A 222 11.30 6.04 -7.34
CA ILE A 222 11.93 6.93 -6.38
C ILE A 222 12.68 6.13 -5.31
N GLY A 223 13.80 6.67 -4.82
CA GLY A 223 14.65 6.06 -3.79
C GLY A 223 14.36 6.63 -2.40
N THR A 224 14.33 5.76 -1.41
CA THR A 224 14.08 6.10 0.00
C THR A 224 15.39 6.17 0.79
N ALA A 225 15.34 6.78 1.98
CA ALA A 225 16.52 6.94 2.84
C ALA A 225 17.16 5.61 3.30
N ASP A 226 16.37 4.53 3.38
CA ASP A 226 16.80 3.18 3.75
C ASP A 226 17.19 2.29 2.56
N GLY A 227 17.32 2.88 1.37
CA GLY A 227 17.78 2.16 0.16
C GLY A 227 16.69 1.35 -0.55
N ASN A 228 15.43 1.46 -0.12
CA ASN A 228 14.30 0.94 -0.89
C ASN A 228 14.00 1.82 -2.12
N THR A 229 13.21 1.26 -3.03
CA THR A 229 12.68 1.99 -4.17
C THR A 229 11.18 1.82 -4.27
N ILE A 230 10.46 2.92 -4.50
CA ILE A 230 9.00 2.99 -4.55
C ILE A 230 8.54 3.26 -5.98
N ASP A 231 7.56 2.50 -6.45
CA ASP A 231 6.88 2.71 -7.72
C ASP A 231 5.72 3.69 -7.56
N THR A 232 5.71 4.73 -8.40
CA THR A 232 4.76 5.84 -8.31
C THR A 232 4.16 6.18 -9.67
N MET A 233 2.96 6.75 -9.66
CA MET A 233 2.27 7.27 -10.83
C MET A 233 1.72 8.66 -10.55
N PHE A 234 2.13 9.63 -11.36
CA PHE A 234 1.65 11.00 -11.27
C PHE A 234 0.76 11.37 -12.45
N VAL A 235 -0.43 11.89 -12.18
CA VAL A 235 -1.31 12.50 -13.18
C VAL A 235 -1.40 14.01 -12.93
N ASP A 236 -0.93 14.78 -13.89
CA ASP A 236 -0.86 16.23 -13.83
C ASP A 236 -2.09 16.88 -14.48
N ASN A 237 -2.93 17.50 -13.68
CA ASN A 237 -4.13 18.17 -14.14
C ASN A 237 -4.01 19.71 -14.11
N ARG A 238 -2.82 20.28 -13.82
CA ARG A 238 -2.62 21.74 -13.73
C ARG A 238 -3.03 22.50 -15.00
N THR A 239 -2.89 21.89 -16.17
CA THR A 239 -3.28 22.47 -17.47
C THR A 239 -4.69 22.07 -17.92
N ARG A 240 -5.33 21.11 -17.24
CA ARG A 240 -6.62 20.53 -17.62
C ARG A 240 -7.78 21.02 -16.75
N SER A 241 -7.48 21.48 -15.54
CA SER A 241 -8.48 21.85 -14.54
C SER A 241 -7.92 22.92 -13.60
N LEU A 242 -8.76 23.87 -13.21
CA LEU A 242 -8.41 24.88 -12.20
C LEU A 242 -8.05 24.24 -10.84
N LYS A 243 -8.65 23.08 -10.54
CA LYS A 243 -8.36 22.28 -9.33
C LYS A 243 -7.02 21.55 -9.40
N GLY A 244 -6.40 21.47 -10.59
CA GLY A 244 -5.15 20.74 -10.81
C GLY A 244 -3.94 21.30 -10.06
N LYS A 245 -4.03 22.52 -9.53
CA LYS A 245 -3.02 23.12 -8.63
C LYS A 245 -2.92 22.42 -7.28
N ILE A 246 -3.97 21.70 -6.88
CA ILE A 246 -3.98 20.85 -5.68
C ILE A 246 -3.57 19.44 -6.09
N LEU A 247 -2.61 18.87 -5.35
CA LEU A 247 -2.18 17.49 -5.48
C LEU A 247 -2.82 16.63 -4.39
N VAL A 248 -3.46 15.54 -4.79
CA VAL A 248 -3.93 14.51 -3.86
C VAL A 248 -2.94 13.36 -3.87
N VAL A 249 -2.22 13.16 -2.76
CA VAL A 249 -1.34 12.01 -2.57
C VAL A 249 -2.14 10.89 -1.93
N CYS A 250 -2.17 9.75 -2.61
CA CYS A 250 -3.08 8.65 -2.31
C CYS A 250 -2.31 7.50 -1.63
N CYS A 251 -2.67 7.19 -0.39
CA CYS A 251 -2.11 6.09 0.39
C CYS A 251 -3.12 4.94 0.44
N GLU A 252 -2.77 3.84 -0.22
CA GLU A 252 -3.65 2.70 -0.45
C GLU A 252 -3.88 1.83 0.81
N GLY A 253 -4.82 0.90 0.69
CA GLY A 253 -5.11 -0.10 1.71
C GLY A 253 -4.09 -1.25 1.72
N ASN A 254 -4.27 -2.21 2.64
CA ASN A 254 -3.32 -3.31 2.85
C ASN A 254 -3.21 -4.34 1.71
N SER A 255 -4.12 -4.24 0.74
CA SER A 255 -4.09 -4.96 -0.55
C SER A 255 -4.46 -4.04 -1.71
N GLY A 256 -4.32 -2.72 -1.51
CA GLY A 256 -4.57 -1.71 -2.53
C GLY A 256 -3.31 -1.44 -3.36
N PHE A 257 -3.53 -1.05 -4.61
CA PHE A 257 -2.47 -0.72 -5.57
C PHE A 257 -2.89 0.55 -6.31
N TYR A 258 -1.95 1.48 -6.52
CA TYR A 258 -2.28 2.74 -7.19
C TYR A 258 -2.88 2.52 -8.58
N GLU A 259 -2.50 1.44 -9.27
CA GLU A 259 -2.95 1.15 -10.62
C GLU A 259 -4.48 1.04 -10.75
N ILE A 260 -5.16 0.61 -9.68
CA ILE A 260 -6.60 0.34 -9.65
C ILE A 260 -7.30 0.94 -8.42
N GLY A 261 -6.59 1.74 -7.64
CA GLY A 261 -7.02 2.18 -6.32
C GLY A 261 -7.55 3.62 -6.28
N ILE A 262 -7.39 4.23 -5.11
CA ILE A 262 -8.09 5.45 -4.71
C ILE A 262 -7.62 6.70 -5.46
N MET A 263 -6.46 6.67 -6.14
CA MET A 263 -5.98 7.80 -6.95
C MET A 263 -6.88 8.15 -8.14
N THR A 264 -7.74 7.21 -8.57
CA THR A 264 -8.63 7.40 -9.71
C THR A 264 -9.72 8.45 -9.44
N THR A 265 -10.29 8.47 -8.22
CA THR A 265 -11.34 9.42 -7.81
C THR A 265 -10.90 10.88 -7.85
N PRO A 266 -9.81 11.32 -7.18
CA PRO A 266 -9.37 12.71 -7.21
C PRO A 266 -8.98 13.16 -8.62
N MET A 267 -8.37 12.26 -9.41
CA MET A 267 -8.01 12.51 -10.80
C MET A 267 -9.25 12.82 -11.65
N LYS A 268 -10.31 12.01 -11.55
CA LYS A 268 -11.58 12.25 -12.28
C LYS A 268 -12.29 13.52 -11.80
N CYS A 269 -12.18 13.86 -10.52
CA CYS A 269 -12.67 15.12 -9.96
C CYS A 269 -11.87 16.37 -10.42
N GLY A 270 -10.82 16.19 -11.23
CA GLY A 270 -10.02 17.26 -11.83
C GLY A 270 -8.85 17.75 -10.99
N TYR A 271 -8.49 17.05 -9.91
CA TYR A 271 -7.27 17.33 -9.12
C TYR A 271 -6.06 16.65 -9.75
N SER A 272 -4.85 17.14 -9.48
CA SER A 272 -3.65 16.34 -9.75
C SER A 272 -3.57 15.22 -8.74
N ALA A 273 -3.11 14.03 -9.14
CA ALA A 273 -3.09 12.85 -8.27
C ALA A 273 -1.71 12.16 -8.33
N LEU A 274 -1.21 11.77 -7.15
CA LEU A 274 0.00 10.97 -7.00
C LEU A 274 -0.34 9.69 -6.26
N GLY A 275 -0.32 8.57 -6.98
CA GLY A 275 -0.44 7.24 -6.41
C GLY A 275 0.94 6.59 -6.26
N TRP A 276 1.07 5.72 -5.27
CA TRP A 276 2.30 4.99 -4.99
C TRP A 276 1.98 3.64 -4.35
N ASN A 277 2.88 2.68 -4.48
CA ASN A 277 2.73 1.35 -3.89
C ASN A 277 3.59 1.23 -2.63
N HIS A 278 3.01 0.71 -1.54
CA HIS A 278 3.71 0.40 -0.28
C HIS A 278 5.01 -0.39 -0.48
N PRO A 279 6.01 -0.32 0.41
CA PRO A 279 7.18 -1.19 0.35
C PRO A 279 6.77 -2.67 0.26
N GLY A 280 7.35 -3.37 -0.72
CA GLY A 280 7.02 -4.77 -1.03
C GLY A 280 5.79 -4.99 -1.90
N PHE A 281 5.06 -3.95 -2.30
CA PHE A 281 3.88 -4.08 -3.18
C PHE A 281 4.26 -3.88 -4.64
N ALA A 282 3.83 -4.79 -5.51
CA ALA A 282 4.02 -4.74 -6.95
C ALA A 282 5.44 -4.30 -7.38
N GLY A 283 5.60 -3.05 -7.83
CA GLY A 283 6.86 -2.49 -8.29
C GLY A 283 7.81 -1.96 -7.21
N SER A 284 7.36 -1.85 -5.97
CA SER A 284 8.12 -1.33 -4.84
C SER A 284 8.95 -2.42 -4.15
N SER A 285 10.16 -2.09 -3.70
CA SER A 285 11.02 -2.98 -2.92
C SER A 285 10.75 -2.86 -1.41
N GLY A 286 11.43 -3.68 -0.61
CA GLY A 286 11.34 -3.61 0.85
C GLY A 286 10.18 -4.43 1.42
N LEU A 287 9.80 -4.10 2.64
CA LEU A 287 8.68 -4.72 3.39
C LEU A 287 7.92 -3.62 4.15
N PRO A 288 6.60 -3.74 4.32
CA PRO A 288 5.75 -2.67 4.86
C PRO A 288 5.82 -2.56 6.39
N TYR A 289 7.04 -2.59 6.95
CA TYR A 289 7.25 -2.22 8.34
C TYR A 289 6.98 -0.72 8.53
N PRO A 290 6.49 -0.28 9.70
CA PRO A 290 6.19 1.15 9.94
C PRO A 290 7.35 2.09 9.61
N SER A 291 8.59 1.71 9.90
CA SER A 291 9.77 2.52 9.57
C SER A 291 9.99 2.66 8.05
N GLN A 292 9.76 1.60 7.28
CA GLN A 292 9.90 1.64 5.82
C GLN A 292 8.71 2.38 5.18
N GLU A 293 7.50 2.24 5.74
CA GLU A 293 6.33 3.05 5.35
C GLU A 293 6.61 4.56 5.51
N HIS A 294 7.16 4.97 6.66
CA HIS A 294 7.55 6.35 6.89
C HIS A 294 8.62 6.82 5.89
N ASN A 295 9.67 6.04 5.66
CA ASN A 295 10.73 6.38 4.68
C ASN A 295 10.20 6.44 3.24
N ALA A 296 9.25 5.57 2.89
CA ALA A 296 8.60 5.59 1.58
C ALA A 296 7.74 6.84 1.41
N MET A 297 6.89 7.14 2.40
CA MET A 297 6.04 8.32 2.37
C MET A 297 6.85 9.62 2.38
N ASP A 298 7.95 9.66 3.13
CA ASP A 298 8.91 10.78 3.11
C ASP A 298 9.46 11.01 1.70
N ALA A 299 9.89 9.95 1.02
CA ALA A 299 10.35 10.04 -0.37
C ALA A 299 9.24 10.50 -1.33
N VAL A 300 8.01 10.04 -1.15
CA VAL A 300 6.84 10.46 -1.95
C VAL A 300 6.56 11.95 -1.76
N MET A 301 6.59 12.45 -0.51
CA MET A 301 6.37 13.86 -0.20
C MET A 301 7.48 14.74 -0.76
N GLN A 302 8.74 14.36 -0.57
CA GLN A 302 9.87 15.10 -1.13
C GLN A 302 9.87 15.09 -2.66
N TYR A 303 9.47 13.98 -3.29
CA TYR A 303 9.28 13.93 -4.74
C TYR A 303 8.17 14.88 -5.20
N ALA A 304 7.03 14.89 -4.51
CA ALA A 304 5.92 15.80 -4.80
C ALA A 304 6.31 17.29 -4.70
N ILE A 305 7.10 17.64 -3.69
CA ILE A 305 7.51 19.02 -3.43
C ILE A 305 8.65 19.44 -4.36
N ASN A 306 9.73 18.66 -4.40
CA ASN A 306 10.99 19.08 -5.01
C ASN A 306 11.04 18.80 -6.52
N GLU A 307 10.41 17.73 -7.00
CA GLU A 307 10.45 17.34 -8.42
C GLU A 307 9.14 17.68 -9.15
N LEU A 308 7.99 17.47 -8.52
CA LEU A 308 6.69 17.80 -9.14
C LEU A 308 6.28 19.26 -8.95
N GLY A 309 6.90 19.97 -7.99
CA GLY A 309 6.75 21.41 -7.78
C GLY A 309 5.45 21.82 -7.09
N PHE A 310 4.87 20.94 -6.26
CA PHE A 310 3.70 21.30 -5.45
C PHE A 310 4.12 21.91 -4.12
N ARG A 311 3.54 23.06 -3.78
CA ARG A 311 3.70 23.64 -2.44
C ARG A 311 3.02 22.71 -1.41
N PRO A 312 3.62 22.48 -0.22
CA PRO A 312 3.04 21.57 0.78
C PRO A 312 1.58 21.87 1.14
N ASP A 313 1.20 23.14 1.27
CA ASP A 313 -0.17 23.58 1.59
C ASP A 313 -1.19 23.34 0.46
N ASN A 314 -0.71 23.06 -0.76
CA ASN A 314 -1.50 22.60 -1.90
C ASN A 314 -1.53 21.06 -2.02
N ILE A 315 -0.99 20.33 -1.05
CA ILE A 315 -1.04 18.87 -0.99
C ILE A 315 -2.15 18.44 -0.03
N VAL A 316 -3.02 17.54 -0.49
CA VAL A 316 -4.00 16.84 0.33
C VAL A 316 -3.58 15.37 0.41
N LEU A 317 -3.52 14.85 1.63
CA LEU A 317 -3.23 13.44 1.87
C LEU A 317 -4.55 12.68 1.94
N PHE A 318 -4.67 11.62 1.15
CA PHE A 318 -5.85 10.78 1.10
C PHE A 318 -5.46 9.34 1.43
N GLY A 319 -5.77 8.91 2.65
CA GLY A 319 -5.49 7.54 3.12
C GLY A 319 -6.76 6.70 3.17
N TRP A 320 -6.71 5.51 2.59
CA TRP A 320 -7.78 4.51 2.71
C TRP A 320 -7.34 3.36 3.61
N SER A 321 -8.19 2.97 4.55
CA SER A 321 -7.95 1.84 5.45
C SER A 321 -6.60 1.99 6.16
N ILE A 322 -5.71 0.99 6.08
CA ILE A 322 -4.36 1.05 6.68
C ILE A 322 -3.52 2.24 6.16
N GLY A 323 -3.76 2.71 4.93
CA GLY A 323 -3.08 3.86 4.35
C GLY A 323 -3.35 5.17 5.10
N GLY A 324 -4.40 5.21 5.93
CA GLY A 324 -4.66 6.29 6.87
C GLY A 324 -3.53 6.50 7.88
N TYR A 325 -2.82 5.43 8.27
CA TYR A 325 -1.64 5.54 9.15
C TYR A 325 -0.53 6.34 8.47
N THR A 326 -0.17 5.92 7.26
CA THR A 326 0.92 6.54 6.49
C THR A 326 0.58 7.98 6.07
N ALA A 327 -0.68 8.23 5.69
CA ALA A 327 -1.19 9.58 5.42
C ALA A 327 -1.16 10.48 6.67
N THR A 328 -1.59 9.98 7.83
CA THR A 328 -1.57 10.76 9.08
C THR A 328 -0.13 11.06 9.51
N TRP A 329 0.78 10.09 9.38
CA TRP A 329 2.20 10.33 9.64
C TRP A 329 2.74 11.47 8.77
N ALA A 330 2.46 11.47 7.46
CA ALA A 330 2.89 12.57 6.60
C ALA A 330 2.23 13.90 6.95
N ALA A 331 0.95 13.91 7.37
CA ALA A 331 0.26 15.12 7.80
C ALA A 331 0.91 15.77 9.02
N VAL A 332 1.44 14.96 9.95
CA VAL A 332 2.16 15.44 11.14
C VAL A 332 3.54 16.01 10.78
N ASN A 333 4.21 15.45 9.78
CA ASN A 333 5.60 15.80 9.44
C ASN A 333 5.73 16.86 8.34
N TYR A 334 4.65 17.15 7.61
CA TYR A 334 4.61 18.13 6.52
C TYR A 334 3.46 19.11 6.71
N PRO A 335 3.63 20.41 6.38
CA PRO A 335 2.56 21.40 6.47
C PRO A 335 1.58 21.25 5.29
N VAL A 336 0.89 20.09 5.25
CA VAL A 336 -0.06 19.75 4.19
C VAL A 336 -1.36 20.54 4.33
N GLY A 337 -2.01 20.78 3.20
CA GLY A 337 -3.27 21.53 3.15
C GLY A 337 -4.42 20.83 3.86
N ALA A 338 -4.53 19.50 3.75
CA ALA A 338 -5.58 18.74 4.43
C ALA A 338 -5.27 17.23 4.49
N LEU A 339 -6.02 16.54 5.35
CA LEU A 339 -6.00 15.08 5.50
C LEU A 339 -7.41 14.49 5.33
N ILE A 340 -7.55 13.50 4.46
CA ILE A 340 -8.75 12.68 4.28
C ILE A 340 -8.43 11.26 4.75
N LEU A 341 -9.23 10.76 5.70
CA LEU A 341 -9.12 9.42 6.26
C LEU A 341 -10.39 8.64 5.93
N ASP A 342 -10.31 7.73 4.96
CA ASP A 342 -11.46 6.98 4.47
C ASP A 342 -11.40 5.51 4.89
N ALA A 343 -12.49 5.02 5.48
CA ALA A 343 -12.58 3.67 6.03
C ALA A 343 -11.39 3.34 6.94
N THR A 344 -10.90 4.33 7.69
CA THR A 344 -9.72 4.25 8.55
C THR A 344 -10.12 3.91 9.99
N PHE A 345 -9.14 3.55 10.80
CA PHE A 345 -9.28 3.16 12.21
C PHE A 345 -8.42 4.03 13.14
N ASP A 346 -8.60 3.89 14.45
CA ASP A 346 -7.79 4.55 15.47
C ASP A 346 -6.52 3.78 15.82
N ASP A 347 -6.63 2.45 15.93
CA ASP A 347 -5.59 1.53 16.35
C ASP A 347 -5.75 0.16 15.66
N LEU A 348 -4.64 -0.42 15.21
CA LEU A 348 -4.62 -1.74 14.59
C LEU A 348 -4.89 -2.89 15.57
N LEU A 349 -4.51 -2.75 16.85
CA LEU A 349 -4.56 -3.86 17.81
C LEU A 349 -5.97 -4.47 17.96
N PRO A 350 -7.04 -3.68 18.19
CA PRO A 350 -8.39 -4.22 18.32
C PRO A 350 -8.87 -4.94 17.06
N LEU A 351 -8.53 -4.42 15.87
CA LEU A 351 -8.87 -5.03 14.59
C LEU A 351 -8.21 -6.40 14.44
N ALA A 352 -6.90 -6.47 14.69
CA ALA A 352 -6.17 -7.72 14.58
C ALA A 352 -6.63 -8.77 15.61
N GLN A 353 -6.92 -8.36 16.85
CA GLN A 353 -7.49 -9.27 17.85
C GLN A 353 -8.87 -9.79 17.46
N ASN A 354 -9.69 -9.01 16.75
CA ASN A 354 -11.00 -9.45 16.26
C ASN A 354 -10.92 -10.44 15.08
N GLN A 355 -9.79 -10.48 14.37
CA GLN A 355 -9.54 -11.45 13.28
C GLN A 355 -8.84 -12.72 13.75
N MET A 356 -8.09 -12.67 14.84
CA MET A 356 -7.29 -13.79 15.35
C MET A 356 -8.03 -14.57 16.45
N PRO A 357 -7.67 -15.85 16.68
CA PRO A 357 -8.23 -16.61 17.79
C PRO A 357 -8.00 -15.89 19.14
N PRO A 358 -9.00 -15.82 20.05
CA PRO A 358 -8.83 -15.17 21.34
C PRO A 358 -7.66 -15.71 22.17
N SER A 359 -7.33 -16.99 22.02
CA SER A 359 -6.17 -17.64 22.67
C SER A 359 -4.82 -17.05 22.25
N TRP A 360 -4.75 -16.33 21.13
CA TRP A 360 -3.54 -15.70 20.61
C TRP A 360 -3.44 -14.22 21.02
N SER A 361 -4.37 -13.69 21.81
CA SER A 361 -4.45 -12.26 22.15
C SER A 361 -3.13 -11.66 22.67
N LEU A 362 -2.40 -12.38 23.55
CA LEU A 362 -1.11 -11.94 24.07
C LEU A 362 -0.03 -11.87 22.99
N LEU A 363 -0.01 -12.84 22.08
CA LEU A 363 0.92 -12.90 20.96
C LEU A 363 0.61 -11.80 19.95
N VAL A 364 -0.66 -11.60 19.61
CA VAL A 364 -1.12 -10.52 18.71
C VAL A 364 -0.74 -9.16 19.27
N LYS A 365 -0.97 -8.94 20.58
CA LYS A 365 -0.56 -7.71 21.27
C LYS A 365 0.95 -7.50 21.19
N GLU A 366 1.74 -8.53 21.43
CA GLU A 366 3.21 -8.45 21.35
C GLU A 366 3.69 -8.17 19.92
N VAL A 367 3.11 -8.83 18.91
CA VAL A 367 3.47 -8.59 17.49
C VAL A 367 3.17 -7.15 17.09
N ILE A 368 1.98 -6.65 17.40
CA ILE A 368 1.54 -5.32 16.96
C ILE A 368 2.33 -4.24 17.69
N ARG A 369 2.30 -4.23 19.02
CA ARG A 369 2.93 -3.16 19.80
C ARG A 369 4.44 -3.12 19.69
N SER A 370 5.10 -4.27 19.50
CA SER A 370 6.56 -4.32 19.45
C SER A 370 7.12 -4.15 18.03
N TYR A 371 6.32 -4.40 16.97
CA TYR A 371 6.84 -4.40 15.58
C TYR A 371 6.00 -3.65 14.55
N VAL A 372 4.68 -3.53 14.73
CA VAL A 372 3.74 -2.98 13.74
C VAL A 372 2.71 -2.09 14.44
N ASP A 373 3.18 -1.13 15.25
CA ASP A 373 2.30 -0.29 16.09
C ASP A 373 1.69 0.83 15.26
N LEU A 374 0.59 0.51 14.56
CA LEU A 374 -0.15 1.47 13.75
C LEU A 374 -1.22 2.16 14.59
N ASN A 375 -0.80 3.15 15.37
CA ASN A 375 -1.68 3.97 16.20
C ASN A 375 -1.93 5.33 15.52
N ILE A 376 -3.08 5.44 14.85
CA ILE A 376 -3.50 6.63 14.11
C ILE A 376 -4.03 7.69 15.08
N ALA A 377 -4.70 7.28 16.17
CA ALA A 377 -5.17 8.18 17.21
C ALA A 377 -4.04 9.00 17.86
N ASP A 378 -2.89 8.38 18.12
CA ASP A 378 -1.73 9.08 18.69
C ASP A 378 -1.02 10.00 17.68
N LEU A 379 -1.14 9.72 16.38
CA LEU A 379 -0.58 10.57 15.34
C LEU A 379 -1.49 11.77 15.06
N ILE A 380 -2.80 11.55 14.91
CA ILE A 380 -3.74 12.61 14.53
C ILE A 380 -3.85 13.72 15.58
N THR A 381 -3.60 13.42 16.86
CA THR A 381 -3.56 14.43 17.95
C THR A 381 -2.44 15.44 17.76
N LYS A 382 -1.40 15.09 17.00
CA LYS A 382 -0.26 15.95 16.66
C LYS A 382 -0.47 16.75 15.38
N TYR A 383 -1.53 16.45 14.63
CA TYR A 383 -1.90 17.18 13.42
C TYR A 383 -3.01 18.19 13.72
N ASN A 384 -2.74 19.47 13.47
CA ASN A 384 -3.69 20.56 13.72
C ASN A 384 -4.44 21.03 12.47
N GLY A 385 -4.03 20.60 11.28
CA GLY A 385 -4.65 21.06 10.03
C GLY A 385 -6.05 20.46 9.78
N PRO A 386 -6.70 20.85 8.66
CA PRO A 386 -8.00 20.35 8.26
C PRO A 386 -8.01 18.84 8.09
N VAL A 387 -8.96 18.15 8.73
CA VAL A 387 -9.11 16.70 8.64
C VAL A 387 -10.57 16.32 8.45
N LYS A 388 -10.81 15.33 7.58
CA LYS A 388 -12.11 14.71 7.39
C LYS A 388 -11.99 13.19 7.45
N ILE A 389 -12.82 12.57 8.28
CA ILE A 389 -12.97 11.13 8.42
C ILE A 389 -14.20 10.72 7.62
N ILE A 390 -14.03 9.82 6.65
CA ILE A 390 -15.12 9.18 5.93
C ILE A 390 -15.35 7.82 6.56
N ARG A 391 -16.53 7.63 7.17
CA ARG A 391 -16.92 6.37 7.80
C ARG A 391 -17.87 5.61 6.89
N ARG A 392 -17.46 4.41 6.54
CA ARG A 392 -18.27 3.45 5.78
C ARG A 392 -19.27 2.80 6.72
N THR A 393 -20.58 2.95 6.48
CA THR A 393 -21.59 2.52 7.46
C THR A 393 -21.88 1.01 7.43
N GLU A 394 -21.51 0.32 6.34
CA GLU A 394 -21.68 -1.12 6.16
C GLU A 394 -20.30 -1.83 6.13
N ASP A 395 -19.31 -1.25 6.81
CA ASP A 395 -17.92 -1.72 6.81
C ASP A 395 -17.73 -3.01 7.61
N GLU A 396 -17.37 -4.08 6.93
CA GLU A 396 -17.14 -5.41 7.47
C GLU A 396 -15.73 -5.65 8.04
N ILE A 397 -14.81 -4.70 7.84
CA ILE A 397 -13.40 -4.80 8.23
C ILE A 397 -13.09 -3.93 9.45
N ILE A 398 -13.57 -2.68 9.44
CA ILE A 398 -13.28 -1.65 10.45
C ILE A 398 -14.29 -1.70 11.60
N SER A 399 -15.46 -2.27 11.36
CA SER A 399 -16.46 -2.51 12.41
C SER A 399 -16.21 -3.87 13.05
N LEU A 400 -16.02 -3.89 14.37
CA LEU A 400 -15.73 -5.14 15.10
C LEU A 400 -16.96 -6.04 15.15
N ARG A 401 -16.74 -7.35 14.95
CA ARG A 401 -17.77 -8.37 15.16
C ARG A 401 -17.89 -8.67 16.65
N LEU A 402 -19.09 -8.51 17.21
CA LEU A 402 -19.41 -8.94 18.57
C LEU A 402 -20.11 -10.31 18.53
N ASN A 403 -19.94 -11.12 19.59
CA ASN A 403 -20.67 -12.38 19.80
C ASN A 403 -20.70 -13.36 18.60
N SER A 404 -19.63 -13.39 17.80
CA SER A 404 -19.52 -14.21 16.58
C SER A 404 -20.53 -13.86 15.48
N GLU A 405 -21.08 -12.65 15.47
CA GLU A 405 -21.90 -12.16 14.37
C GLU A 405 -21.10 -12.11 13.07
N LYS A 406 -21.79 -12.37 11.94
CA LYS A 406 -21.16 -12.40 10.62
C LYS A 406 -20.79 -11.01 10.09
N GLN A 407 -21.41 -9.96 10.61
CA GLN A 407 -21.21 -8.58 10.17
C GLN A 407 -20.72 -7.72 11.33
N GLY A 408 -19.89 -6.73 11.01
CA GLY A 408 -19.45 -5.75 11.99
C GLY A 408 -20.59 -4.80 12.36
N ILE A 409 -20.55 -4.28 13.58
CA ILE A 409 -21.61 -3.42 14.11
C ILE A 409 -21.15 -1.96 14.01
N LEU A 410 -21.98 -1.05 13.49
CA LEU A 410 -21.60 0.35 13.27
C LEU A 410 -21.08 1.04 14.54
N SER A 411 -21.63 0.71 15.72
CA SER A 411 -21.20 1.27 17.00
C SER A 411 -19.76 0.91 17.37
N THR A 412 -19.25 -0.22 16.88
CA THR A 412 -17.88 -0.70 17.12
C THR A 412 -16.91 -0.32 16.00
N ASN A 413 -17.36 0.47 15.02
CA ASN A 413 -16.50 0.98 13.96
C ASN A 413 -15.36 1.80 14.55
N ARG A 414 -14.11 1.42 14.27
CA ARG A 414 -12.91 2.09 14.82
C ARG A 414 -12.74 3.53 14.36
N GLY A 415 -13.46 3.97 13.32
CA GLY A 415 -13.57 5.39 12.96
C GLY A 415 -14.30 6.23 14.02
N ASN A 416 -15.15 5.61 14.85
CA ASN A 416 -15.82 6.28 15.97
C ASN A 416 -14.82 6.61 17.08
N ASP A 417 -13.98 5.64 17.46
CA ASP A 417 -12.90 5.84 18.44
C ASP A 417 -11.90 6.89 17.94
N LEU A 418 -11.59 6.89 16.64
CA LEU A 418 -10.71 7.87 16.03
C LEU A 418 -11.31 9.28 16.12
N LEU A 419 -12.58 9.44 15.76
CA LEU A 419 -13.26 10.73 15.88
C LEU A 419 -13.34 11.20 17.32
N LEU A 420 -13.65 10.30 18.26
CA LEU A 420 -13.66 10.61 19.68
C LEU A 420 -12.31 11.21 20.10
N LYS A 421 -11.19 10.61 19.67
CA LYS A 421 -9.84 11.13 19.94
C LYS A 421 -9.57 12.49 19.30
N VAL A 422 -10.07 12.74 18.10
CA VAL A 422 -9.96 14.07 17.45
C VAL A 422 -10.72 15.14 18.23
N ILE A 423 -11.96 14.85 18.66
CA ILE A 423 -12.78 15.80 19.43
C ILE A 423 -12.18 16.02 20.82
N ASP A 424 -11.77 14.96 21.51
CA ASP A 424 -11.12 15.00 22.84
C ASP A 424 -9.88 15.90 22.83
N ASN A 425 -9.08 15.83 21.76
CA ASN A 425 -7.86 16.64 21.62
C ASN A 425 -8.14 18.09 21.19
N ARG A 426 -9.04 18.30 20.21
CA ARG A 426 -9.26 19.64 19.61
C ARG A 426 -10.32 20.46 20.35
N HIS A 427 -11.23 19.81 21.05
CA HIS A 427 -12.37 20.41 21.75
C HIS A 427 -12.50 19.83 23.18
N PRO A 428 -11.46 19.90 24.03
CA PRO A 428 -11.47 19.24 25.34
C PRO A 428 -12.64 19.69 26.21
N LYS A 429 -12.99 20.99 26.18
CA LYS A 429 -14.14 21.56 26.90
C LYS A 429 -15.48 20.94 26.52
N ALA A 430 -15.62 20.48 25.28
CA ALA A 430 -16.85 19.84 24.82
C ALA A 430 -17.04 18.42 25.42
N LEU A 431 -15.99 17.80 25.94
CA LEU A 431 -16.01 16.44 26.50
C LEU A 431 -15.54 16.37 27.96
N GLU A 432 -15.51 17.50 28.67
CA GLU A 432 -15.15 17.56 30.09
C GLU A 432 -16.12 16.73 30.96
N ASP A 433 -17.42 16.75 30.62
CA ASP A 433 -18.44 15.98 31.32
C ASP A 433 -18.51 14.52 30.80
N PRO A 434 -18.34 13.51 31.68
CA PRO A 434 -18.51 12.10 31.35
C PRO A 434 -19.85 11.77 30.67
N TYR A 435 -20.95 12.45 31.03
CA TYR A 435 -22.26 12.24 30.42
C TYR A 435 -22.27 12.65 28.94
N VAL A 436 -21.60 13.75 28.60
CA VAL A 436 -21.47 14.23 27.21
C VAL A 436 -20.61 13.26 26.40
N ARG A 437 -19.57 12.67 27.00
CA ARG A 437 -18.77 11.62 26.34
C ARG A 437 -19.60 10.37 26.02
N VAL A 438 -20.45 9.94 26.95
CA VAL A 438 -21.38 8.81 26.73
C VAL A 438 -22.39 9.15 25.64
N ALA A 439 -22.91 10.38 25.63
CA ALA A 439 -23.83 10.85 24.59
C ALA A 439 -23.18 10.88 23.21
N LEU A 440 -21.93 11.35 23.09
CA LEU A 440 -21.17 11.31 21.85
C LEU A 440 -21.03 9.87 21.33
N ILE A 441 -20.69 8.91 22.19
CA ILE A 441 -20.59 7.50 21.80
C ILE A 441 -21.95 6.97 21.30
N LYS A 442 -23.06 7.33 21.96
CA LYS A 442 -24.42 6.98 21.50
C LYS A 442 -24.73 7.58 20.12
N LEU A 443 -24.42 8.86 19.90
CA LEU A 443 -24.63 9.54 18.62
C LEU A 443 -23.77 8.94 17.49
N LEU A 444 -22.57 8.49 17.83
CA LEU A 444 -21.70 7.78 16.88
C LEU A 444 -22.18 6.36 16.59
N ALA A 445 -22.97 5.72 17.44
CA ALA A 445 -23.60 4.46 17.10
C ALA A 445 -24.66 4.57 15.99
N LEU A 446 -25.10 5.80 15.65
CA LEU A 446 -26.15 6.07 14.68
C LEU A 446 -25.59 6.38 13.29
N MET A 447 -26.46 6.28 12.27
CA MET A 447 -26.20 6.81 10.92
C MET A 447 -26.56 8.30 10.85
N ASP A 448 -26.03 8.99 9.84
CA ASP A 448 -26.27 10.42 9.64
C ASP A 448 -27.75 10.79 9.50
N LEU A 449 -28.53 9.98 8.78
CA LEU A 449 -29.98 10.18 8.66
C LEU A 449 -30.67 10.14 10.03
N GLN A 450 -30.26 9.22 10.90
CA GLN A 450 -30.83 9.08 12.25
C GLN A 450 -30.45 10.26 13.14
N ARG A 451 -29.19 10.73 13.06
CA ARG A 451 -28.76 11.95 13.76
C ARG A 451 -29.55 13.18 13.31
N ASN A 452 -29.79 13.32 12.00
CA ASN A 452 -30.57 14.43 11.45
C ASN A 452 -32.06 14.39 11.87
N ILE A 453 -32.62 13.20 12.11
CA ILE A 453 -33.97 13.05 12.66
C ILE A 453 -33.98 13.43 14.15
N LEU A 454 -32.96 13.02 14.91
CA LEU A 454 -32.83 13.36 16.33
C LEU A 454 -32.70 14.87 16.56
N ASP A 455 -31.95 15.59 15.73
CA ASP A 455 -31.83 17.06 15.82
C ASP A 455 -33.17 17.81 15.64
N ARG A 456 -34.13 17.17 14.98
CA ARG A 456 -35.49 17.73 14.78
C ARG A 456 -36.43 17.45 15.94
N ASN A 457 -36.07 16.54 16.84
CA ASN A 457 -36.82 16.21 18.04
C ASN A 457 -36.23 16.94 19.27
N GLU A 458 -36.95 16.98 20.39
CA GLU A 458 -36.48 17.56 21.66
C GLU A 458 -35.38 16.66 22.30
N ILE A 459 -34.16 16.75 21.78
CA ILE A 459 -32.95 16.19 22.44
C ILE A 459 -32.38 17.17 23.46
N GLU A 460 -31.60 16.64 24.40
CA GLU A 460 -30.95 17.45 25.42
C GLU A 460 -29.94 18.44 24.80
N GLU A 461 -29.81 19.65 25.37
CA GLU A 461 -29.03 20.74 24.78
C GLU A 461 -27.56 20.37 24.52
N TYR A 462 -26.97 19.56 25.41
CA TYR A 462 -25.60 19.09 25.24
C TYR A 462 -25.46 18.12 24.06
N GLU A 463 -26.46 17.27 23.77
CA GLU A 463 -26.42 16.34 22.62
C GLU A 463 -26.46 17.13 21.32
N ARG A 464 -27.27 18.19 21.29
CA ARG A 464 -27.38 19.09 20.15
C ARG A 464 -26.07 19.81 19.84
N SER A 465 -25.32 20.20 20.88
CA SER A 465 -24.00 20.84 20.73
C SER A 465 -22.94 19.94 20.05
N LEU A 466 -23.10 18.61 20.14
CA LEU A 466 -22.17 17.63 19.57
C LEU A 466 -22.39 17.40 18.07
N LEU A 467 -23.60 17.55 17.57
CA LEU A 467 -23.93 17.26 16.17
C LEU A 467 -23.12 18.10 15.16
N PRO A 468 -22.93 19.42 15.36
CA PRO A 468 -22.04 20.21 14.51
C PRO A 468 -20.58 19.72 14.56
N LEU A 469 -20.08 19.28 15.72
CA LEU A 469 -18.72 18.75 15.86
C LEU A 469 -18.55 17.43 15.12
N ILE A 470 -19.54 16.54 15.19
CA ILE A 470 -19.57 15.31 14.40
C ILE A 470 -19.58 15.67 12.91
N GLY A 471 -20.49 16.53 12.46
CA GLY A 471 -20.58 16.97 11.06
C GLY A 471 -19.34 17.72 10.56
N LYS A 472 -18.59 18.37 11.46
CA LYS A 472 -17.31 19.02 11.14
C LYS A 472 -16.28 18.01 10.67
N TYR A 473 -16.08 16.93 11.42
CA TYR A 473 -14.99 15.97 11.16
C TYR A 473 -15.42 14.68 10.43
N LEU A 474 -16.66 14.24 10.60
CA LEU A 474 -17.16 12.97 10.05
C LEU A 474 -18.02 13.19 8.80
N HIS A 475 -17.89 12.28 7.84
CA HIS A 475 -18.79 12.11 6.69
C HIS A 475 -19.18 10.64 6.61
N ASP A 476 -20.47 10.32 6.76
CA ASP A 476 -20.93 8.94 6.59
C ASP A 476 -21.14 8.65 5.10
N TYR A 477 -20.66 7.49 4.66
CA TYR A 477 -20.93 6.97 3.33
C TYR A 477 -21.45 5.54 3.43
N ARG A 478 -22.62 5.29 2.84
CA ARG A 478 -23.29 3.99 2.91
C ARG A 478 -22.68 3.01 1.90
N SER A 479 -21.68 2.26 2.33
CA SER A 479 -21.11 1.14 1.56
C SER A 479 -20.31 0.18 2.43
N SER A 480 -19.93 -0.95 1.83
CA SER A 480 -18.89 -1.85 2.32
C SER A 480 -17.49 -1.24 2.23
N HIS A 481 -16.50 -1.93 2.82
CA HIS A 481 -15.12 -1.44 2.95
C HIS A 481 -14.41 -1.17 1.61
N CYS A 482 -14.58 -2.07 0.64
CA CYS A 482 -13.85 -2.05 -0.63
C CYS A 482 -14.60 -1.30 -1.76
N THR A 483 -15.72 -0.65 -1.46
CA THR A 483 -16.47 0.13 -2.46
C THR A 483 -15.73 1.44 -2.76
N PRO A 484 -15.36 1.75 -4.03
CA PRO A 484 -14.68 3.00 -4.37
C PRO A 484 -15.48 4.22 -3.90
N LEU A 485 -14.80 5.23 -3.36
CA LEU A 485 -15.46 6.49 -2.98
C LEU A 485 -15.97 7.19 -4.25
N PRO A 486 -17.28 7.50 -4.34
CA PRO A 486 -17.82 8.22 -5.49
C PRO A 486 -17.26 9.63 -5.62
N GLU A 487 -17.25 10.15 -6.83
CA GLU A 487 -16.80 11.51 -7.13
C GLU A 487 -17.63 12.58 -6.38
N SER A 488 -18.94 12.34 -6.23
CA SER A 488 -19.84 13.23 -5.47
C SER A 488 -19.40 13.40 -4.02
N ASP A 489 -19.15 12.29 -3.32
CA ASP A 489 -18.73 12.28 -1.92
C ASP A 489 -17.34 12.90 -1.75
N PHE A 490 -16.41 12.56 -2.65
CA PHE A 490 -15.07 13.16 -2.64
C PHE A 490 -15.12 14.68 -2.82
N VAL A 491 -15.96 15.19 -3.74
CA VAL A 491 -16.13 16.63 -3.95
C VAL A 491 -16.71 17.32 -2.71
N VAL A 492 -17.72 16.73 -2.07
CA VAL A 492 -18.30 17.26 -0.83
C VAL A 492 -17.25 17.35 0.28
N VAL A 493 -16.46 16.28 0.46
CA VAL A 493 -15.37 16.24 1.45
C VAL A 493 -14.34 17.33 1.18
N MET A 494 -13.91 17.48 -0.07
CA MET A 494 -12.95 18.53 -0.46
C MET A 494 -13.49 19.95 -0.22
N GLN A 495 -14.76 20.20 -0.51
CA GLN A 495 -15.39 21.51 -0.23
C GLN A 495 -15.42 21.82 1.27
N ARG A 496 -15.72 20.82 2.11
CA ARG A 496 -15.70 20.97 3.57
C ARG A 496 -14.30 21.25 4.10
N LEU A 497 -13.28 20.56 3.57
CA LEU A 497 -11.89 20.80 3.95
C LEU A 497 -11.41 22.20 3.58
N GLU A 498 -11.84 22.73 2.43
CA GLU A 498 -11.51 24.10 2.03
C GLU A 498 -12.16 25.14 2.96
N ALA A 499 -13.41 24.91 3.38
CA ALA A 499 -14.06 25.76 4.39
C ALA A 499 -13.30 25.73 5.73
N LEU A 500 -12.82 24.56 6.15
CA LEU A 500 -12.04 24.38 7.38
C LEU A 500 -10.65 25.04 7.35
N LYS A 501 -10.11 25.38 6.17
CA LYS A 501 -8.86 26.16 6.08
C LYS A 501 -9.06 27.64 6.38
N GLN A 502 -10.30 28.13 6.27
CA GLN A 502 -10.66 29.53 6.44
C GLN A 502 -11.07 29.85 7.89
N GLU A 503 -11.41 28.82 8.67
CA GLU A 503 -11.62 28.87 10.13
C GLU A 503 -10.30 28.77 10.89
#